data_AF-A0A5J4ST22-F1
#
_entry.id   AF-A0A5J4ST22-F1
#
_cell.length_a   1.000
_cell.length_b   1.000
_cell.length_c   1.000
_cell.angle_alpha   90.00
_cell.angle_beta   90.00
_cell.angle_gamma   90.00
#
_symmetry.space_group_name_H-M   'P 1'
#
loop_
_entity.id
_entity.type
_entity.pdbx_description
1 polymer ?
#
loop_
_entity_poly.entity_id
_entity_poly.type
_entity_poly.pdbx_seq_one_letter_code
_entity_poly.pdbx_strand_id
1 'polypeptide(L)'
;MQQKEIINNDTLYQTSDYINREYIAKHQLEYKRIFEILLNKINYPVMFHCSSDKRYIAVVSSLVLAALGVNAQSIMENYRLINSSSNISPKSAYYFPAKSRKTIGTYEEFLNNFKKQIEKDYGSMNAYLEQEIELTKDDIVQLKELLLE
;
A
#
# COMPACT_ATOMS: atom_id res chain seq x y z
N MET A 1 -34.93 14.56 -10.26
CA MET A 1 -33.77 14.82 -11.14
C MET A 1 -32.52 14.76 -10.26
N GLN A 2 -31.69 13.71 -10.40
CA GLN A 2 -30.42 13.61 -9.64
C GLN A 2 -29.36 14.47 -10.33
N GLN A 3 -28.85 15.44 -9.60
CA GLN A 3 -27.77 16.33 -10.04
C GLN A 3 -26.48 15.52 -10.10
N LYS A 4 -25.92 15.33 -11.30
CA LYS A 4 -24.58 14.72 -11.47
C LYS A 4 -23.54 15.74 -11.01
N GLU A 5 -22.99 15.55 -9.82
CA GLU A 5 -21.83 16.30 -9.38
C GLU A 5 -20.65 16.01 -10.32
N ILE A 6 -20.15 17.08 -10.95
CA ILE A 6 -18.92 17.05 -11.73
C ILE A 6 -17.78 17.16 -10.71
N ILE A 7 -17.21 16.02 -10.32
CA ILE A 7 -16.01 15.99 -9.47
C ILE A 7 -14.83 16.52 -10.30
N ASN A 8 -14.19 17.61 -9.88
CA ASN A 8 -13.03 18.18 -10.55
C ASN A 8 -11.74 17.38 -10.17
N ASN A 9 -10.66 17.57 -10.93
CA ASN A 9 -9.39 16.87 -10.67
C ASN A 9 -8.75 17.22 -9.31
N ASP A 10 -8.83 18.47 -8.86
CA ASP A 10 -8.33 18.89 -7.54
C ASP A 10 -9.05 18.15 -6.40
N THR A 11 -10.37 17.96 -6.52
CA THR A 11 -11.17 17.18 -5.57
C THR A 11 -10.74 15.72 -5.56
N LEU A 12 -10.39 15.15 -6.71
CA LEU A 12 -9.87 13.78 -6.81
C LEU A 12 -8.47 13.64 -6.17
N TYR A 13 -7.58 14.60 -6.38
CA TYR A 13 -6.25 14.62 -5.74
C TYR A 13 -6.36 14.77 -4.22
N GLN A 14 -7.18 15.70 -3.74
CA GLN A 14 -7.46 15.87 -2.32
C GLN A 14 -8.04 14.59 -1.70
N THR A 15 -8.91 13.88 -2.43
CA THR A 15 -9.45 12.60 -1.99
C THR A 15 -8.37 11.51 -1.95
N SER A 16 -7.47 11.45 -2.94
CA SER A 16 -6.36 10.49 -2.94
C SER A 16 -5.39 10.72 -1.78
N ASP A 17 -5.03 11.97 -1.50
CA ASP A 17 -4.13 12.32 -0.40
C ASP A 17 -4.77 12.00 0.94
N TYR A 18 -6.06 12.30 1.10
CA TYR A 18 -6.83 11.92 2.28
C TYR A 18 -6.82 10.41 2.48
N ILE A 19 -7.13 9.63 1.44
CA ILE A 19 -7.11 8.16 1.50
C ILE A 19 -5.72 7.66 1.91
N ASN A 20 -4.65 8.15 1.30
CA ASN A 20 -3.30 7.71 1.66
C ASN A 20 -2.96 7.99 3.13
N ARG A 21 -3.33 9.16 3.64
CA ARG A 21 -3.14 9.50 5.06
C ARG A 21 -3.89 8.56 5.98
N GLU A 22 -5.11 8.18 5.62
CA GLU A 22 -5.90 7.19 6.36
C GLU A 22 -5.18 5.83 6.38
N TYR A 23 -4.66 5.38 5.23
CA TYR A 23 -3.87 4.13 5.13
C TYR A 23 -2.59 4.16 5.97
N ILE A 24 -1.95 5.32 6.09
CA ILE A 24 -0.69 5.50 6.84
C ILE A 24 -0.94 5.57 8.35
N ALA A 25 -1.94 6.34 8.78
CA ALA A 25 -2.15 6.68 10.19
C ALA A 25 -3.09 5.70 10.91
N LYS A 26 -4.11 5.15 10.24
CA LYS A 26 -5.16 4.38 10.93
C LYS A 26 -4.90 2.88 11.00
N HIS A 27 -3.93 2.37 10.24
CA HIS A 27 -3.65 0.94 10.14
C HIS A 27 -2.30 0.52 10.71
N GLN A 28 -1.64 1.40 11.46
CA GLN A 28 -0.31 1.17 12.03
C GLN A 28 -0.29 -0.08 12.94
N LEU A 29 -1.33 -0.25 13.76
CA LEU A 29 -1.47 -1.41 14.65
C LEU A 29 -1.61 -2.72 13.87
N GLU A 30 -2.38 -2.71 12.78
CA GLU A 30 -2.53 -3.87 11.90
C GLU A 30 -1.23 -4.19 11.15
N TYR A 31 -0.50 -3.18 10.69
CA TYR A 31 0.81 -3.37 10.07
C TYR A 31 1.81 -3.94 11.07
N LYS A 32 1.89 -3.39 12.28
CA LYS A 32 2.71 -3.92 13.38
C LYS A 32 2.38 -5.39 13.65
N ARG A 33 1.10 -5.72 13.75
CA ARG A 33 0.64 -7.10 13.97
C ARG A 33 1.07 -8.05 12.85
N ILE A 34 1.07 -7.59 11.60
CA ILE A 34 1.57 -8.37 10.47
C ILE A 34 3.05 -8.69 10.65
N PHE A 35 3.87 -7.71 11.03
CA PHE A 35 5.29 -7.95 11.27
C PHE A 35 5.54 -8.86 12.47
N GLU A 36 4.78 -8.75 13.57
CA GLU A 36 4.85 -9.70 14.69
C GLU A 36 4.57 -11.15 14.24
N ILE A 37 3.61 -11.33 13.32
CA ILE A 37 3.31 -12.65 12.75
C ILE A 37 4.50 -13.15 11.92
N LEU A 38 5.08 -12.29 11.09
CA LEU A 38 6.23 -12.62 10.24
C LEU A 38 7.50 -12.88 11.06
N LEU A 39 7.73 -12.21 12.19
CA LEU A 39 8.92 -12.44 13.01
C LEU A 39 8.88 -13.78 13.76
N ASN A 40 7.72 -14.42 13.85
CA ASN A 40 7.57 -15.70 14.55
C ASN A 40 7.60 -16.89 13.57
N LYS A 41 8.71 -17.62 13.58
CA LYS A 41 8.96 -18.81 12.74
C LYS A 41 7.86 -19.89 12.82
N ILE A 42 7.14 -20.01 13.93
CA ILE A 42 6.07 -21.01 14.11
C ILE A 42 4.88 -20.74 13.17
N ASN A 43 4.69 -19.50 12.73
CA ASN A 43 3.56 -19.13 11.88
C ASN A 43 3.75 -19.51 10.40
N TYR A 44 4.92 -20.01 10.01
CA TYR A 44 5.21 -20.27 8.60
C TYR A 44 4.65 -21.61 8.11
N PRO A 45 4.11 -21.67 6.88
CA PRO A 45 4.05 -20.60 5.88
C PRO A 45 2.92 -19.58 6.12
N VAL A 46 3.20 -18.30 5.85
CA VAL A 46 2.23 -17.19 6.00
C VAL A 46 1.62 -16.81 4.65
N MET A 47 0.31 -16.62 4.60
CA MET A 47 -0.42 -16.15 3.41
C MET A 47 -1.25 -14.90 3.75
N PHE A 48 -1.13 -13.87 2.92
CA PHE A 48 -1.95 -12.67 3.00
C PHE A 48 -3.13 -12.74 2.04
N HIS A 49 -4.35 -12.49 2.53
CA HIS A 49 -5.50 -12.27 1.68
C HIS A 49 -6.31 -11.06 2.15
N CYS A 50 -7.01 -10.42 1.21
CA CYS A 50 -7.99 -9.38 1.47
C CYS A 50 -9.23 -9.70 0.62
N SER A 51 -10.41 -9.62 1.24
CA SER A 51 -11.69 -9.93 0.60
C SER A 51 -12.30 -8.75 -0.17
N SER A 52 -11.82 -7.52 0.07
CA SER A 52 -12.55 -6.30 -0.29
C SER A 52 -11.74 -5.29 -1.11
N ASP A 53 -10.44 -5.13 -0.84
CA ASP A 53 -9.64 -4.09 -1.48
C ASP A 53 -8.17 -4.49 -1.70
N LYS A 54 -7.76 -4.52 -2.98
CA LYS A 54 -6.38 -4.78 -3.40
C LYS A 54 -5.38 -3.76 -2.84
N ARG A 55 -5.82 -2.56 -2.42
CA ARG A 55 -4.95 -1.54 -1.79
C ARG A 55 -4.29 -2.05 -0.53
N TYR A 56 -4.99 -2.80 0.33
CA TYR A 56 -4.40 -3.32 1.57
C TYR A 56 -3.27 -4.31 1.29
N ILE A 57 -3.49 -5.26 0.38
CA ILE A 57 -2.44 -6.20 -0.02
C ILE A 57 -1.26 -5.44 -0.63
N ALA A 58 -1.53 -4.44 -1.48
CA ALA A 58 -0.49 -3.63 -2.10
C ALA A 58 0.37 -2.88 -1.07
N VAL A 59 -0.25 -2.26 -0.05
CA VAL A 59 0.46 -1.57 1.03
C VAL A 59 1.27 -2.56 1.85
N VAL A 60 0.66 -3.63 2.35
CA VAL A 60 1.34 -4.63 3.19
C VAL A 60 2.53 -5.25 2.45
N SER A 61 2.34 -5.68 1.20
CA SER A 61 3.44 -6.21 0.39
C SER A 61 4.55 -5.18 0.19
N SER A 62 4.20 -3.90 -0.02
CA SER A 62 5.20 -2.84 -0.18
C SER A 62 6.00 -2.60 1.10
N LEU A 63 5.33 -2.60 2.26
CA LEU A 63 6.00 -2.45 3.57
C LEU A 63 6.94 -3.61 3.86
N VAL A 64 6.50 -4.86 3.63
CA VAL A 64 7.33 -6.06 3.84
C VAL A 64 8.55 -6.05 2.91
N LEU A 65 8.35 -5.79 1.61
CA LEU A 65 9.46 -5.73 0.66
C LEU A 65 10.44 -4.59 0.99
N ALA A 66 9.94 -3.44 1.44
CA ALA A 66 10.79 -2.34 1.88
C ALA A 66 11.61 -2.71 3.12
N ALA A 67 11.02 -3.39 4.11
CA ALA A 67 11.74 -3.90 5.29
C ALA A 67 12.85 -4.89 4.91
N LEU A 68 12.61 -5.71 3.87
CA LEU A 68 13.62 -6.61 3.30
C LEU A 68 14.73 -5.88 2.50
N GLY A 69 14.61 -4.56 2.33
CA GLY A 69 15.60 -3.74 1.61
C GLY A 69 15.40 -3.72 0.09
N VAL A 70 14.25 -4.17 -0.41
CA VAL A 70 13.93 -4.07 -1.84
C VAL A 70 13.69 -2.60 -2.19
N ASN A 71 14.32 -2.13 -3.26
CA ASN A 71 14.18 -0.74 -3.69
C ASN A 71 12.76 -0.46 -4.24
N ALA A 72 12.33 0.80 -4.13
CA ALA A 72 10.97 1.21 -4.50
C ALA A 72 10.61 0.95 -5.97
N GLN A 73 11.57 1.01 -6.90
CA GLN A 73 11.33 0.73 -8.31
C GLN A 73 10.98 -0.74 -8.51
N SER A 74 11.72 -1.66 -7.90
CA SER A 74 11.43 -3.10 -7.97
C SER A 74 10.11 -3.46 -7.29
N ILE A 75 9.76 -2.80 -6.17
CA ILE A 75 8.45 -2.98 -5.52
C ILE A 75 7.32 -2.58 -6.48
N MET A 76 7.44 -1.42 -7.12
CA MET A 76 6.43 -0.94 -8.08
C MET A 76 6.33 -1.83 -9.31
N GLU A 77 7.45 -2.33 -9.81
CA GLU A 77 7.47 -3.24 -10.96
C GLU A 77 6.80 -4.58 -10.64
N ASN A 78 7.09 -5.17 -9.48
CA ASN A 78 6.40 -6.36 -8.98
C ASN A 78 4.89 -6.12 -8.87
N TYR A 79 4.49 -4.97 -8.34
CA TYR A 79 3.08 -4.57 -8.27
C TYR A 79 2.42 -4.50 -9.66
N ARG A 80 3.09 -3.89 -10.64
CA ARG A 80 2.60 -3.79 -12.03
C ARG A 80 2.44 -5.16 -12.68
N LEU A 81 3.38 -6.09 -12.48
CA LEU A 81 3.29 -7.45 -13.03
C LEU A 81 2.05 -8.20 -12.51
N ILE A 82 1.75 -8.06 -11.22
CA ILE A 82 0.60 -8.72 -10.61
C ILE A 82 -0.72 -8.12 -11.13
N ASN A 83 -0.75 -6.82 -11.45
CA ASN A 83 -1.97 -6.14 -11.87
C ASN A 83 -2.15 -6.00 -13.38
N SER A 84 -1.10 -6.16 -14.20
CA SER A 84 -1.19 -6.20 -15.66
C SER A 84 -2.01 -7.40 -16.16
N SER A 85 -2.08 -8.47 -15.36
CA SER A 85 -2.95 -9.63 -15.59
C SER A 85 -4.44 -9.37 -15.27
N SER A 86 -4.74 -8.27 -14.57
CA SER A 86 -6.07 -7.93 -14.07
C SER A 86 -6.58 -6.65 -14.72
N ASN A 87 -7.19 -6.75 -15.91
CA ASN A 87 -7.99 -5.69 -16.54
C ASN A 87 -9.28 -5.37 -15.76
N ILE A 88 -9.24 -5.34 -14.43
CA ILE A 88 -10.40 -5.10 -13.58
C ILE A 88 -10.23 -3.71 -13.01
N SER A 89 -10.87 -2.73 -13.65
CA SER A 89 -11.09 -1.42 -13.04
C SER A 89 -11.73 -1.64 -11.66
N PRO A 90 -11.31 -0.92 -10.60
CA PRO A 90 -11.91 -1.07 -9.28
C PRO A 90 -13.44 -0.97 -9.38
N LYS A 91 -14.20 -1.76 -8.62
CA LYS A 91 -15.69 -1.77 -8.70
C LYS A 91 -16.30 -0.37 -8.54
N SER A 92 -15.61 0.53 -7.84
CA SER A 92 -15.95 1.96 -7.73
C SER A 92 -15.96 2.69 -9.08
N ALA A 93 -15.11 2.29 -10.03
CA ALA A 93 -15.03 2.85 -11.38
C ALA A 93 -16.32 2.69 -12.18
N TYR A 94 -17.15 1.69 -11.87
CA TYR A 94 -18.43 1.48 -12.54
C TYR A 94 -19.49 2.55 -12.19
N TYR A 95 -19.32 3.26 -11.08
CA TYR A 95 -20.21 4.36 -10.69
C TYR A 95 -19.85 5.69 -11.38
N PHE A 96 -18.76 5.73 -12.16
CA PHE A 96 -18.29 6.94 -12.83
C PHE A 96 -18.44 6.84 -14.36
N PRO A 97 -18.76 7.96 -15.04
CA PRO A 97 -18.77 8.04 -16.51
C PRO A 97 -17.52 7.46 -17.17
N ALA A 98 -17.64 6.96 -18.41
CA ALA A 98 -16.53 6.34 -19.14
C ALA A 98 -15.24 7.20 -19.22
N LYS A 99 -15.38 8.53 -19.25
CA LYS A 99 -14.26 9.48 -19.25
C LYS A 99 -13.57 9.63 -17.88
N SER A 100 -14.28 9.44 -16.77
CA SER A 100 -13.74 9.51 -15.40
C SER A 100 -13.27 8.16 -14.85
N ARG A 101 -13.57 7.05 -15.53
CA ARG A 101 -12.95 5.74 -15.25
C ARG A 101 -11.43 5.73 -15.42
N LYS A 102 -10.88 6.62 -16.24
CA LYS A 102 -9.43 6.85 -16.39
C LYS A 102 -8.82 7.70 -15.26
N THR A 103 -9.66 8.35 -14.43
CA THR A 103 -9.25 9.37 -13.45
C THR A 103 -9.45 8.92 -12.01
N ILE A 104 -9.95 7.71 -11.77
CA ILE A 104 -9.74 7.05 -10.47
C ILE A 104 -8.30 6.61 -10.50
N GLY A 105 -7.47 7.24 -9.67
CA GLY A 105 -6.04 6.97 -9.64
C GLY A 105 -5.80 5.47 -9.66
N THR A 106 -4.96 5.03 -10.59
CA THR A 106 -4.60 3.62 -10.68
C THR A 106 -4.04 3.21 -9.32
N TYR A 107 -4.14 1.94 -8.95
CA TYR A 107 -3.50 1.47 -7.72
C TYR A 107 -1.98 1.75 -7.70
N GLU A 108 -1.35 1.88 -8.86
CA GLU A 108 0.01 2.37 -9.01
C GLU A 108 0.14 3.85 -8.56
N GLU A 109 -0.77 4.73 -8.98
CA GLU A 109 -0.82 6.10 -8.50
C GLU A 109 -1.05 6.14 -6.98
N PHE A 110 -1.94 5.29 -6.46
CA PHE A 110 -2.14 5.14 -5.02
C PHE A 110 -0.84 4.76 -4.30
N LEU A 111 -0.12 3.71 -4.75
CA LEU A 111 1.15 3.31 -4.12
C LEU A 111 2.24 4.37 -4.24
N ASN A 112 2.31 5.07 -5.38
CA ASN A 112 3.26 6.18 -5.56
C ASN A 112 2.96 7.33 -4.59
N ASN A 113 1.68 7.69 -4.44
CA ASN A 113 1.28 8.76 -3.53
C ASN A 113 1.42 8.32 -2.06
N PHE A 114 1.16 7.05 -1.73
CA PHE A 114 1.44 6.46 -0.42
C PHE A 114 2.93 6.58 -0.07
N LYS A 115 3.83 6.18 -0.98
CA LYS A 115 5.28 6.34 -0.79
C LYS A 115 5.68 7.79 -0.59
N LYS A 116 5.22 8.70 -1.46
CA LYS A 116 5.53 10.14 -1.36
C LYS A 116 5.03 10.74 -0.04
N GLN A 117 3.85 10.32 0.41
CA GLN A 117 3.27 10.80 1.66
C GLN A 117 4.08 10.31 2.87
N ILE A 118 4.54 9.06 2.85
CA ILE A 118 5.48 8.55 3.87
C ILE A 118 6.80 9.32 3.86
N GLU A 119 7.41 9.53 2.69
CA GLU A 119 8.67 10.28 2.59
C GLU A 119 8.52 11.73 3.06
N LYS A 120 7.36 12.34 2.81
CA LYS A 120 7.05 13.69 3.27
C LYS A 120 6.89 13.78 4.78
N ASP A 121 6.16 12.85 5.39
CA ASP A 121 5.78 12.94 6.81
C ASP A 121 6.85 12.33 7.74
N TYR A 122 7.61 11.34 7.27
CA TYR A 122 8.58 10.57 8.07
C TYR A 122 10.02 10.68 7.56
N GLY A 123 10.25 11.29 6.40
CA GLY A 123 11.56 11.41 5.76
C GLY A 123 12.00 10.18 4.96
N SER A 124 11.58 8.97 5.35
CA SER A 124 11.83 7.74 4.57
C SER A 124 10.88 6.61 4.95
N MET A 125 10.78 5.59 4.09
CA MET A 125 10.06 4.35 4.41
C MET A 125 10.64 3.63 5.64
N ASN A 126 11.97 3.62 5.78
CA ASN A 126 12.63 3.01 6.93
C ASN A 126 12.28 3.73 8.23
N ALA A 127 12.23 5.07 8.19
CA ALA A 127 11.83 5.87 9.35
C ALA A 127 10.37 5.60 9.74
N TYR A 128 9.46 5.41 8.78
CA TYR A 128 8.08 5.00 9.08
C TYR A 128 8.00 3.60 9.71
N LEU A 129 8.73 2.62 9.15
CA LEU A 129 8.81 1.26 9.69
C LEU A 129 9.35 1.25 11.13
N GLU A 130 10.35 2.07 11.42
CA GLU A 130 10.93 2.19 12.76
C GLU A 130 10.01 2.94 13.73
N GLN A 131 9.44 4.08 13.33
CA GLN A 131 8.69 4.97 14.24
C GLN A 131 7.26 4.51 14.50
N GLU A 132 6.56 4.01 13.49
CA GLU A 132 5.12 3.75 13.56
C GLU A 132 4.79 2.25 13.62
N ILE A 133 5.65 1.42 13.03
CA ILE A 133 5.51 -0.04 13.05
C ILE A 133 6.41 -0.66 14.15
N GLU A 134 7.33 0.12 14.71
CA GLU A 134 8.26 -0.27 15.77
C GLU A 134 9.20 -1.42 15.36
N LEU A 135 9.59 -1.48 14.08
CA LEU A 135 10.60 -2.43 13.62
C LEU A 135 11.99 -1.96 14.00
N THR A 136 12.64 -2.72 14.88
CA THR A 136 14.04 -2.52 15.22
C THR A 136 14.96 -3.05 14.11
N LYS A 137 16.24 -2.69 14.20
CA LYS A 137 17.27 -3.24 13.31
C LYS A 137 17.39 -4.76 13.43
N ASP A 138 17.24 -5.29 14.64
CA ASP A 138 17.30 -6.73 14.91
C ASP A 138 16.09 -7.43 14.30
N ASP A 139 14.90 -6.83 14.40
CA ASP A 139 13.70 -7.34 13.71
C ASP A 139 13.91 -7.41 12.19
N ILE A 140 14.50 -6.37 11.59
CA ILE A 140 14.81 -6.35 10.16
C ILE A 140 15.81 -7.45 9.78
N VAL A 141 16.83 -7.71 10.60
CA VAL A 141 17.80 -8.80 10.37
C VAL A 141 17.09 -10.15 10.45
N GLN A 142 16.32 -10.39 11.52
CA GLN A 142 15.57 -11.63 11.70
C GLN A 142 14.54 -11.86 10.59
N LEU A 143 13.84 -10.80 10.14
CA LEU A 143 12.90 -10.89 9.03
C LEU A 143 13.58 -11.33 7.74
N LYS A 144 14.79 -10.83 7.48
CA LYS A 144 15.59 -11.25 6.32
C LYS A 144 16.02 -12.71 6.44
N GLU A 145 16.49 -13.16 7.59
CA GLU A 145 16.84 -14.58 7.82
C GLU A 145 15.64 -15.52 7.63
N LEU A 146 14.43 -15.07 7.91
CA LEU A 146 13.21 -15.86 7.74
C LEU A 146 12.68 -15.87 6.31
N LEU A 147 12.91 -14.82 5.53
CA LEU A 147 12.26 -14.60 4.22
C LEU A 147 13.20 -14.59 3.01
N LEU A 148 14.50 -14.43 3.23
CA LEU A 148 15.55 -14.45 2.21
C LEU A 148 16.46 -15.66 2.52
N GLU A 149 16.73 -16.47 1.51
CA GLU A 149 17.58 -17.68 1.60
C GLU A 149 18.99 -17.38 2.13
#